data_AF-A0A317X0W5-F1
#
_entry.id   AF-A0A317X0W5-F1
#
_cell.length_a   1.000
_cell.length_b   1.000
_cell.length_c   1.000
_cell.angle_alpha   90.00
_cell.angle_beta   90.00
_cell.angle_gamma   90.00
#
_symmetry.space_group_name_H-M   'P 1'
#
loop_
_entity.id
_entity.type
_entity.pdbx_description
1 polymer ?
#
loop_
_entity_poly.entity_id
_entity_poly.type
_entity_poly.pdbx_seq_one_letter_code
_entity_poly.pdbx_strand_id
1 'polypeptide(L)'
;MMSTTTATATQSSRPPIAPKDFSAQQPNTIRLYPLSNYTFGTKETQPEEDPSVLARLKRLEEHYDEHGMRRTCEGVLVCHEHNHPHVLMLQIANAFFKLPGDYLHFEDDEVEGFKKRLNERLAPVGSQFSGEGVNEDWEIGDTLAQWWRPNFETFMYPFLPGHVTRPKECKKLYFIQLPKKKVLSVPKNMKLLAVPLFELYDNTARYGPQLSAIPHLLSRYNFEFVDENDNVVAATPGTPLPGHQIPRTKVLAGDGQDEGMADYSAEGENGAIA
;
A
#
# COMPACT_ATOMS: atom_id res chain seq x y z
N MET A 1 -28.57 -36.87 13.61
CA MET A 1 -28.52 -36.96 15.08
C MET A 1 -27.83 -35.70 15.59
N MET A 2 -28.46 -34.93 16.47
CA MET A 2 -27.84 -33.72 17.04
C MET A 2 -26.76 -34.14 18.06
N SER A 3 -25.50 -33.83 17.79
CA SER A 3 -24.43 -33.96 18.78
C SER A 3 -24.53 -32.78 19.75
N THR A 4 -25.19 -32.98 20.88
CA THR A 4 -25.25 -32.02 21.98
C THR A 4 -24.00 -32.21 22.84
N THR A 5 -22.88 -31.62 22.44
CA THR A 5 -21.74 -31.45 23.34
C THR A 5 -22.14 -30.50 24.47
N THR A 6 -22.20 -31.01 25.70
CA THR A 6 -22.50 -30.23 26.91
C THR A 6 -21.43 -29.16 27.12
N ALA A 7 -21.83 -27.95 27.55
CA ALA A 7 -20.93 -26.81 27.78
C ALA A 7 -19.79 -27.09 28.79
N THR A 8 -19.94 -28.15 29.58
CA THR A 8 -18.93 -28.66 30.52
C THR A 8 -17.81 -29.44 29.84
N ALA A 9 -18.05 -30.04 28.67
CA ALA A 9 -17.07 -30.85 27.94
C ALA A 9 -16.02 -30.01 27.20
N THR A 10 -16.22 -28.70 27.08
CA THR A 10 -15.29 -27.73 26.45
C THR A 10 -14.39 -27.01 27.46
N GLN A 11 -14.51 -27.29 28.76
CA GLN A 11 -13.67 -26.67 29.79
C GLN A 11 -12.42 -27.51 30.07
N SER A 12 -11.26 -27.01 29.64
CA SER A 12 -9.97 -27.57 30.02
C SER A 12 -9.77 -27.45 31.54
N SER A 13 -9.27 -28.52 32.18
CA SER A 13 -8.85 -28.51 33.59
C SER A 13 -7.65 -27.60 33.86
N ARG A 14 -7.01 -27.09 32.80
CA ARG A 14 -5.97 -26.06 32.84
C ARG A 14 -6.37 -24.94 31.86
N PRO A 15 -7.10 -23.91 32.32
CA PRO A 15 -7.40 -22.79 31.46
C PRO A 15 -6.10 -22.11 31.01
N PRO A 16 -6.04 -21.57 29.78
CA PRO A 16 -4.88 -20.82 29.32
C PRO A 16 -4.65 -19.61 30.23
N ILE A 17 -3.39 -19.32 30.54
CA ILE A 17 -3.02 -18.11 31.28
C ILE A 17 -3.34 -16.92 30.38
N ALA A 18 -4.35 -16.13 30.76
CA ALA A 18 -4.67 -14.91 30.04
C ALA A 18 -3.53 -13.90 30.24
N PRO A 19 -2.93 -13.36 29.16
CA PRO A 19 -1.93 -12.32 29.28
C PRO A 19 -2.55 -11.05 29.87
N LYS A 20 -1.71 -10.19 30.46
CA LYS A 20 -2.13 -8.84 30.84
C LYS A 20 -2.49 -8.03 29.60
N ASP A 21 -3.29 -6.98 29.80
CA ASP A 21 -3.58 -6.03 28.74
C ASP A 21 -2.28 -5.43 28.14
N PHE A 22 -2.25 -5.35 26.81
CA PHE A 22 -1.11 -4.86 26.03
C PHE A 22 -1.56 -3.75 25.06
N SER A 23 -2.53 -2.93 25.48
CA SER A 23 -3.14 -1.89 24.63
C SER A 23 -2.81 -0.45 25.04
N ALA A 24 -1.85 -0.25 25.95
CA ALA A 24 -1.55 1.05 26.55
C ALA A 24 -1.12 2.17 25.57
N GLN A 25 -0.51 1.82 24.42
CA GLN A 25 -0.09 2.76 23.37
C GLN A 25 -0.43 2.22 21.98
N GLN A 26 -1.67 1.80 21.78
CA GLN A 26 -2.12 1.36 20.47
C GLN A 26 -2.10 2.53 19.47
N PRO A 27 -1.63 2.30 18.25
CA PRO A 27 -1.63 3.33 17.22
C PRO A 27 -3.05 3.65 16.75
N ASN A 28 -3.17 4.79 16.07
CA ASN A 28 -4.44 5.23 15.50
C ASN A 28 -4.99 4.16 14.54
N THR A 29 -6.29 3.90 14.67
CA THR A 29 -7.01 3.00 13.78
C THR A 29 -7.32 3.70 12.47
N ILE A 30 -6.97 3.06 11.37
CA ILE A 30 -7.25 3.50 10.01
C ILE A 30 -8.20 2.50 9.36
N ARG A 31 -9.28 3.02 8.80
CA ARG A 31 -10.25 2.23 8.05
C ARG A 31 -9.78 1.98 6.64
N LEU A 32 -9.81 0.72 6.21
CA LEU A 32 -9.56 0.30 4.84
C LEU A 32 -10.85 -0.20 4.21
N TYR A 33 -11.09 0.20 2.97
CA TYR A 33 -12.24 -0.23 2.17
C TYR A 33 -11.83 -1.30 1.15
N PRO A 34 -12.79 -2.15 0.72
CA PRO A 34 -12.49 -3.24 -0.19
C PRO A 34 -12.11 -2.72 -1.57
N LEU A 35 -11.25 -3.47 -2.28
CA LEU A 35 -10.81 -3.12 -3.63
C LEU A 35 -11.99 -2.91 -4.59
N SER A 36 -13.10 -3.65 -4.42
CA SER A 36 -14.32 -3.54 -5.22
C SER A 36 -14.99 -2.17 -5.17
N ASN A 37 -14.71 -1.35 -4.14
CA ASN A 37 -15.26 0.00 -4.03
C ASN A 37 -14.57 1.02 -4.95
N TYR A 38 -13.41 0.69 -5.52
CA TYR A 38 -12.62 1.58 -6.36
C TYR A 38 -12.82 1.25 -7.83
N THR A 39 -13.19 2.27 -8.62
CA THR A 39 -13.40 2.11 -10.05
C THR A 39 -12.16 2.54 -10.81
N PHE A 40 -11.65 1.67 -11.68
CA PHE A 40 -10.46 1.93 -12.48
C PHE A 40 -10.84 2.32 -13.92
N GLY A 41 -10.61 3.58 -14.27
CA GLY A 41 -10.74 4.11 -15.63
C GLY A 41 -9.42 4.08 -16.39
N THR A 42 -9.49 4.24 -17.70
CA THR A 42 -8.31 4.41 -18.56
C THR A 42 -8.29 5.81 -19.16
N LYS A 43 -7.12 6.47 -19.15
CA LYS A 43 -6.89 7.75 -19.84
C LYS A 43 -5.80 7.64 -20.89
N GLU A 44 -5.52 8.76 -21.55
CA GLU A 44 -4.48 8.81 -22.59
C GLU A 44 -3.11 8.35 -22.07
N THR A 45 -2.31 7.83 -23.01
CA THR A 45 -0.95 7.36 -22.76
C THR A 45 -0.11 8.48 -22.17
N GLN A 46 0.57 8.20 -21.07
CA GLN A 46 1.54 9.13 -20.51
C GLN A 46 2.89 8.89 -21.20
N PRO A 47 3.47 9.90 -21.88
CA PRO A 47 4.78 9.76 -22.48
C PRO A 47 5.85 9.53 -21.41
N GLU A 48 6.89 8.78 -21.77
CA GLU A 48 8.08 8.68 -20.94
C GLU A 48 8.81 10.03 -20.96
N GLU A 49 9.10 10.57 -19.78
CA GLU A 49 9.68 11.91 -19.67
C GLU A 49 11.15 11.96 -20.08
N ASP A 50 11.89 10.86 -19.86
CA ASP A 50 13.32 10.79 -20.13
C ASP A 50 13.63 9.57 -21.03
N PRO A 51 14.35 9.74 -22.16
CA PRO A 51 14.70 8.64 -23.05
C PRO A 51 15.78 7.70 -22.47
N SER A 52 16.44 8.11 -21.38
CA SER A 52 17.49 7.32 -20.72
C SER A 52 17.71 7.76 -19.28
N VAL A 53 18.36 6.90 -18.50
CA VAL A 53 18.81 7.23 -17.14
C VAL A 53 19.73 8.45 -17.13
N LEU A 54 20.60 8.60 -18.13
CA LEU A 54 21.50 9.74 -18.24
C LEU A 54 20.73 11.06 -18.44
N ALA A 55 19.71 11.05 -19.31
CA ALA A 55 18.86 12.22 -19.53
C ALA A 55 18.10 12.61 -18.25
N ARG A 56 17.60 11.63 -17.49
CA ARG A 56 16.97 11.84 -16.20
C ARG A 56 17.90 12.51 -15.18
N LEU A 57 19.15 12.06 -15.09
CA LEU A 57 20.15 12.63 -14.18
C LEU A 57 20.54 14.05 -14.61
N LYS A 58 20.70 14.29 -15.91
CA LYS A 58 20.97 15.62 -16.44
C LYS A 58 19.85 16.61 -16.13
N ARG A 59 18.58 16.19 -16.31
CA ARG A 59 17.41 17.00 -15.94
C ARG A 59 17.34 17.28 -14.44
N LEU A 60 17.84 16.38 -13.60
CA LEU A 60 17.96 16.61 -12.15
C LEU A 60 19.06 17.64 -11.83
N GLU A 61 20.18 17.58 -12.54
CA GLU A 61 21.28 18.55 -12.43
C GLU A 61 20.84 19.95 -12.86
N GLU A 62 20.23 20.08 -14.04
CA GLU A 62 19.69 21.35 -14.56
C GLU A 62 18.67 21.97 -13.58
N HIS A 63 17.72 21.17 -13.08
CA HIS A 63 16.77 21.64 -12.06
C HIS A 63 17.48 22.06 -10.76
N TYR A 64 18.54 21.36 -10.36
CA TYR A 64 19.27 21.68 -9.14
C TYR A 64 20.02 22.99 -9.23
N ASP A 65 20.59 23.29 -10.39
CA ASP A 65 21.31 24.54 -10.63
C ASP A 65 20.35 25.75 -10.66
N GLU A 66 19.13 25.57 -11.18
CA GLU A 66 18.14 26.64 -11.26
C GLU A 66 17.34 26.85 -9.96
N HIS A 67 16.94 25.76 -9.29
CA HIS A 67 15.96 25.80 -8.19
C HIS A 67 16.44 25.13 -6.90
N GLY A 68 17.60 24.49 -6.90
CA GLY A 68 18.12 23.72 -5.76
C GLY A 68 17.49 22.33 -5.62
N MET A 69 17.42 21.84 -4.39
CA MET A 69 17.02 20.45 -4.12
C MET A 69 15.62 20.13 -4.66
N ARG A 70 15.51 19.06 -5.46
CA ARG A 70 14.23 18.54 -5.94
C ARG A 70 13.40 17.98 -4.78
N ARG A 71 12.13 18.34 -4.74
CA ARG A 71 11.14 17.84 -3.77
C ARG A 71 10.21 16.85 -4.48
N THR A 72 10.16 15.61 -4.02
CA THR A 72 9.33 14.55 -4.63
C THR A 72 8.35 13.99 -3.61
N CYS A 73 7.08 13.85 -3.98
CA CYS A 73 6.06 13.25 -3.13
C CYS A 73 5.46 12.03 -3.82
N GLU A 74 5.40 10.90 -3.11
CA GLU A 74 4.80 9.65 -3.55
C GLU A 74 3.71 9.20 -2.56
N GLY A 75 2.59 8.69 -3.09
CA GLY A 75 1.42 8.32 -2.32
C GLY A 75 1.33 6.82 -2.14
N VAL A 76 1.22 6.37 -0.89
CA VAL A 76 0.91 4.98 -0.53
C VAL A 76 -0.60 4.93 -0.26
N LEU A 77 -1.35 4.53 -1.29
CA LEU A 77 -2.79 4.30 -1.16
C LEU A 77 -3.04 2.86 -0.79
N VAL A 78 -3.79 2.65 0.29
CA VAL A 78 -4.04 1.32 0.82
C VAL A 78 -5.53 1.01 0.75
N CYS A 79 -5.86 -0.14 0.18
CA CYS A 79 -7.18 -0.76 0.24
C CYS A 79 -7.04 -2.15 0.87
N HIS A 80 -8.11 -2.93 0.90
CA HIS A 80 -7.99 -4.35 1.24
C HIS A 80 -8.70 -5.26 0.27
N GLU A 81 -8.25 -6.49 0.24
CA GLU A 81 -8.93 -7.60 -0.41
C GLU A 81 -8.83 -8.79 0.55
N HIS A 82 -9.94 -9.48 0.79
CA HIS A 82 -10.01 -10.60 1.75
C HIS A 82 -9.46 -10.26 3.15
N ASN A 83 -9.74 -9.04 3.65
CA ASN A 83 -9.27 -8.56 4.96
C ASN A 83 -7.73 -8.46 5.07
N HIS A 84 -7.04 -8.33 3.94
CA HIS A 84 -5.60 -8.14 3.87
C HIS A 84 -5.28 -6.79 3.22
N PRO A 85 -4.39 -5.94 3.78
CA PRO A 85 -4.01 -4.68 3.16
C PRO A 85 -3.28 -4.88 1.83
N HIS A 86 -3.65 -4.08 0.83
CA HIS A 86 -3.01 -4.04 -0.48
C HIS A 86 -2.64 -2.59 -0.81
N VAL A 87 -1.47 -2.41 -1.42
CA VAL A 87 -0.97 -1.10 -1.86
C VAL A 87 -1.25 -0.93 -3.34
N LEU A 88 -1.89 0.18 -3.72
CA LEU A 88 -2.14 0.50 -5.12
C LEU A 88 -0.86 1.03 -5.79
N MET A 89 -0.40 0.34 -6.84
CA MET A 89 0.86 0.64 -7.53
C MET A 89 0.68 0.65 -9.04
N LEU A 90 1.42 1.53 -9.71
CA LEU A 90 1.47 1.60 -11.17
C LEU A 90 2.56 0.65 -11.71
N GLN A 91 2.18 -0.26 -12.58
CA GLN A 91 3.07 -1.15 -13.31
C GLN A 91 3.31 -0.63 -14.73
N ILE A 92 4.58 -0.54 -15.12
CA ILE A 92 5.05 -0.12 -16.45
C ILE A 92 5.82 -1.29 -17.06
N ALA A 93 5.52 -1.61 -18.33
CA ALA A 93 6.21 -2.64 -19.11
C ALA A 93 6.35 -4.00 -18.39
N ASN A 94 5.36 -4.36 -17.56
CA ASN A 94 5.28 -5.58 -16.73
C ASN A 94 6.39 -5.80 -15.68
N ALA A 95 7.48 -5.04 -15.69
CA ALA A 95 8.63 -5.26 -14.81
C ALA A 95 8.90 -4.10 -13.84
N PHE A 96 8.40 -2.89 -14.13
CA PHE A 96 8.69 -1.71 -13.34
C PHE A 96 7.47 -1.28 -12.54
N PHE A 97 7.65 -1.06 -11.24
CA PHE A 97 6.60 -0.66 -10.32
C PHE A 97 6.92 0.73 -9.75
N LYS A 98 5.91 1.59 -9.67
CA LYS A 98 6.02 2.91 -9.04
C LYS A 98 4.78 3.25 -8.23
N LEU A 99 4.96 4.08 -7.22
CA LEU A 99 3.86 4.74 -6.54
C LEU A 99 3.36 5.92 -7.37
N PRO A 100 2.07 6.28 -7.27
CA PRO A 100 1.56 7.52 -7.84
C PRO A 100 2.15 8.72 -7.09
N GLY A 101 2.56 9.72 -7.84
CA GLY A 101 3.28 10.88 -7.32
C GLY A 101 4.24 11.44 -8.35
N ASP A 102 4.90 12.51 -7.98
CA ASP A 102 5.95 13.13 -8.78
C ASP A 102 6.73 14.20 -8.00
N TYR A 103 7.72 14.80 -8.66
CA TYR A 103 8.36 16.01 -8.17
C TYR A 103 7.43 17.23 -8.24
N LEU A 104 7.46 18.03 -7.17
CA LEU A 104 6.67 19.25 -7.05
C LEU A 104 7.31 20.37 -7.87
N HIS A 105 6.50 21.32 -8.30
CA HIS A 105 7.05 22.57 -8.83
C HIS A 105 7.80 23.30 -7.70
N PHE A 106 8.86 24.04 -8.03
CA PHE A 106 9.72 24.64 -7.02
C PHE A 106 8.98 25.65 -6.12
N GLU A 107 7.95 26.31 -6.66
CA GLU A 107 7.08 27.26 -5.93
C GLU A 107 5.88 26.63 -5.22
N ASP A 108 5.55 25.37 -5.53
CA ASP A 108 4.34 24.74 -4.98
C ASP A 108 4.50 24.44 -3.48
N ASP A 109 3.41 24.61 -2.73
CA ASP A 109 3.30 24.06 -1.39
C ASP A 109 3.37 22.52 -1.42
N GLU A 110 3.89 21.93 -0.35
CA GLU A 110 4.13 20.49 -0.26
C GLU A 110 2.85 19.65 -0.40
N VAL A 111 1.80 20.00 0.36
CA VAL A 111 0.56 19.22 0.41
C VAL A 111 -0.31 19.53 -0.80
N GLU A 112 -0.53 20.82 -1.08
CA GLU A 112 -1.38 21.24 -2.19
C GLU A 112 -0.77 20.90 -3.55
N GLY A 113 0.55 21.07 -3.70
CA GLY A 113 1.28 20.63 -4.89
C GLY A 113 1.18 19.11 -5.08
N PHE A 114 1.25 18.34 -3.98
CA PHE A 114 1.14 16.89 -4.08
C PHE A 114 -0.28 16.44 -4.46
N LYS A 115 -1.34 17.04 -3.91
CA LYS A 115 -2.72 16.79 -4.35
C LYS A 115 -2.90 17.06 -5.84
N LYS A 116 -2.34 18.17 -6.34
CA LYS A 116 -2.34 18.50 -7.77
C LYS A 116 -1.62 17.43 -8.60
N ARG A 117 -0.46 16.94 -8.15
CA ARG A 117 0.25 15.82 -8.81
C ARG A 117 -0.57 14.54 -8.80
N LEU A 118 -1.22 14.19 -7.69
CA LEU A 118 -2.10 13.02 -7.64
C LEU A 118 -3.27 13.15 -8.61
N ASN A 119 -3.86 14.35 -8.75
CA ASN A 119 -4.90 14.61 -9.75
C ASN A 119 -4.37 14.46 -11.18
N GLU A 120 -3.22 15.05 -11.52
CA GLU A 120 -2.58 14.88 -12.83
C GLU A 120 -2.31 13.40 -13.15
N ARG A 121 -1.93 12.60 -12.14
CA ARG A 121 -1.57 11.18 -12.30
C ARG A 121 -2.78 10.24 -12.30
N LEU A 122 -3.80 10.47 -11.47
CA LEU A 122 -4.89 9.50 -11.23
C LEU A 122 -6.31 10.05 -11.37
N ALA A 123 -6.53 11.36 -11.53
CA ALA A 123 -7.89 11.87 -11.70
C ALA A 123 -8.49 11.43 -13.06
N PRO A 124 -9.81 11.20 -13.11
CA PRO A 124 -10.53 10.96 -14.36
C PRO A 124 -10.47 12.18 -15.29
N VAL A 125 -10.46 11.92 -16.60
CA VAL A 125 -10.43 12.97 -17.63
C VAL A 125 -11.84 13.27 -18.14
N GLY A 126 -12.20 14.56 -18.16
CA GLY A 126 -13.50 15.04 -18.64
C GLY A 126 -14.70 14.63 -17.78
N SER A 127 -15.90 14.69 -18.35
CA SER A 127 -17.15 14.28 -17.69
C SER A 127 -17.47 12.79 -17.85
N GLN A 128 -16.46 11.95 -18.14
CA GLN A 128 -16.66 10.51 -18.40
C GLN A 128 -17.24 9.76 -17.20
N PHE A 129 -16.98 10.26 -16.00
CA PHE A 129 -17.58 9.77 -14.77
C PHE A 129 -18.33 10.94 -14.13
N SER A 130 -19.64 10.79 -13.95
CA SER A 130 -20.48 11.69 -13.15
C SER A 130 -21.07 10.87 -12.00
N GLY A 131 -20.63 11.14 -10.77
CA GLY A 131 -21.04 10.36 -9.60
C GLY A 131 -20.24 10.68 -8.34
N GLU A 132 -20.61 10.03 -7.23
CA GLU A 132 -19.85 10.05 -5.97
C GLU A 132 -18.42 9.51 -6.17
N GLY A 133 -17.43 10.10 -5.51
CA GLY A 133 -16.03 9.67 -5.61
C GLY A 133 -15.23 10.18 -6.82
N VAL A 134 -15.85 10.93 -7.75
CA VAL A 134 -15.16 11.52 -8.92
C VAL A 134 -14.38 12.79 -8.56
N ASN A 135 -14.96 13.64 -7.71
CA ASN A 135 -14.40 14.93 -7.29
C ASN A 135 -13.99 14.96 -5.81
N GLU A 136 -13.88 13.80 -5.16
CA GLU A 136 -13.42 13.79 -3.77
C GLU A 136 -11.96 14.22 -3.71
N ASP A 137 -11.63 15.09 -2.75
CA ASP A 137 -10.25 15.53 -2.55
C ASP A 137 -9.38 14.37 -2.03
N TRP A 138 -8.07 14.55 -2.06
CA TRP A 138 -7.11 13.60 -1.49
C TRP A 138 -6.88 13.93 -0.01
N GLU A 139 -7.09 12.95 0.86
CA GLU A 139 -6.70 13.05 2.26
C GLU A 139 -5.23 12.61 2.42
N ILE A 140 -4.34 13.60 2.42
CA ILE A 140 -2.90 13.39 2.65
C ILE A 140 -2.69 13.18 4.15
N GLY A 141 -2.33 11.95 4.54
CA GLY A 141 -2.02 11.57 5.92
C GLY A 141 -0.54 11.78 6.27
N ASP A 142 -0.04 10.97 7.20
CA ASP A 142 1.33 11.09 7.71
C ASP A 142 2.40 10.84 6.64
N THR A 143 3.56 11.47 6.82
CA THR A 143 4.78 11.06 6.13
C THR A 143 5.29 9.74 6.70
N LEU A 144 5.28 8.70 5.88
CA LEU A 144 5.74 7.35 6.20
C LEU A 144 7.26 7.24 6.22
N ALA A 145 7.92 7.83 5.23
CA ALA A 145 9.36 7.79 5.08
C ALA A 145 9.90 8.97 4.29
N GLN A 146 11.18 9.27 4.51
CA GLN A 146 11.92 10.27 3.74
C GLN A 146 13.19 9.62 3.19
N TRP A 147 13.40 9.80 1.89
CA TRP A 147 14.54 9.28 1.15
C TRP A 147 15.35 10.41 0.56
N TRP A 148 16.66 10.37 0.77
CA TRP A 148 17.58 11.41 0.39
C TRP A 148 18.51 10.92 -0.71
N ARG A 149 18.62 11.73 -1.77
CA ARG A 149 19.61 11.53 -2.83
C ARG A 149 20.77 12.51 -2.63
N PRO A 150 21.97 12.05 -2.23
CA PRO A 150 23.09 12.96 -1.96
C PRO A 150 23.74 13.52 -3.24
N ASN A 151 23.81 12.72 -4.31
CA ASN A 151 24.51 13.01 -5.57
C ASN A 151 23.60 12.81 -6.79
N PHE A 152 24.05 13.20 -7.98
CA PHE A 152 23.33 12.95 -9.25
C PHE A 152 23.48 11.49 -9.70
N GLU A 153 23.02 10.57 -8.86
CA GLU A 153 23.06 9.12 -9.03
C GLU A 153 21.70 8.52 -8.75
N THR A 154 21.48 7.24 -9.04
CA THR A 154 20.18 6.57 -8.87
C THR A 154 19.88 6.13 -7.44
N PHE A 155 20.90 5.96 -6.59
CA PHE A 155 20.73 5.51 -5.21
C PHE A 155 20.15 6.59 -4.29
N MET A 156 19.31 6.16 -3.34
CA MET A 156 18.75 7.00 -2.28
C MET A 156 18.89 6.28 -0.94
N TYR A 157 18.95 7.06 0.13
CA TYR A 157 19.11 6.56 1.49
C TYR A 157 17.92 6.98 2.36
N PRO A 158 17.43 6.13 3.29
CA PRO A 158 16.35 6.48 4.21
C PRO A 158 16.81 7.38 5.38
N PHE A 159 17.92 8.08 5.19
CA PHE A 159 18.54 9.05 6.10
C PHE A 159 19.44 9.97 5.26
N LEU A 160 19.80 11.14 5.79
CA LEU A 160 20.80 12.00 5.16
C LEU A 160 22.20 11.49 5.50
N PRO A 161 23.03 11.05 4.53
CA PRO A 161 24.37 10.54 4.83
C PRO A 161 25.27 11.60 5.50
N GLY A 162 26.26 11.13 6.28
CA GLY A 162 27.19 12.01 6.97
C GLY A 162 27.90 12.98 6.02
N HIS A 163 28.12 14.22 6.50
CA HIS A 163 28.78 15.31 5.76
C HIS A 163 28.03 15.83 4.52
N VAL A 164 26.86 15.29 4.19
CA VAL A 164 26.02 15.79 3.09
C VAL A 164 25.19 16.98 3.58
N THR A 165 25.55 18.19 3.20
CA THR A 165 24.79 19.42 3.51
C THR A 165 23.87 19.86 2.38
N ARG A 166 24.09 19.35 1.16
CA ARG A 166 23.41 19.79 -0.07
C ARG A 166 22.92 18.57 -0.89
N PRO A 167 21.91 17.83 -0.40
CA PRO A 167 21.29 16.75 -1.15
C PRO A 167 20.62 17.26 -2.44
N LYS A 168 20.52 16.40 -3.45
CA LYS A 168 19.97 16.72 -4.78
C LYS A 168 18.46 16.50 -4.85
N GLU A 169 17.95 15.54 -4.08
CA GLU A 169 16.52 15.23 -4.01
C GLU A 169 16.14 14.78 -2.60
N CYS A 170 15.00 15.26 -2.11
CA CYS A 170 14.28 14.72 -0.97
C CYS A 170 12.96 14.14 -1.48
N LYS A 171 12.80 12.82 -1.36
CA LYS A 171 11.55 12.13 -1.68
C LYS A 171 10.83 11.74 -0.40
N LYS A 172 9.57 12.12 -0.28
CA LYS A 172 8.69 11.78 0.85
C LYS A 172 7.59 10.83 0.40
N LEU A 173 7.36 9.78 1.19
CA LEU A 173 6.24 8.86 1.01
C LEU A 173 5.15 9.26 2.00
N TYR A 174 3.93 9.49 1.52
CA TYR A 174 2.77 9.81 2.35
C TYR A 174 1.78 8.67 2.35
N PHE A 175 1.17 8.42 3.50
CA PHE A 175 -0.03 7.62 3.56
C PHE A 175 -1.19 8.45 2.98
N ILE A 176 -1.94 7.87 2.04
CA ILE A 176 -3.15 8.50 1.50
C ILE A 176 -4.34 7.70 1.97
N GLN A 177 -5.17 8.31 2.79
CA GLN A 177 -6.41 7.68 3.22
C GLN A 177 -7.41 7.72 2.06
N LEU A 178 -7.75 6.54 1.54
CA LEU A 178 -8.75 6.45 0.50
C LEU A 178 -10.15 6.60 1.12
N PRO A 179 -11.03 7.37 0.48
CA PRO A 179 -12.43 7.44 0.89
C PRO A 179 -13.15 6.12 0.55
N LYS A 180 -14.41 6.01 0.96
CA LYS A 180 -15.22 4.80 0.77
C LYS A 180 -15.28 4.38 -0.70
N LYS A 181 -15.41 5.33 -1.62
CA LYS A 181 -15.45 5.11 -3.07
C LYS A 181 -14.62 6.18 -3.76
N LYS A 182 -13.80 5.79 -4.74
CA LYS A 182 -13.05 6.75 -5.56
C LYS A 182 -12.90 6.21 -6.97
N VAL A 183 -12.99 7.10 -7.95
CA VAL A 183 -12.68 6.77 -9.35
C VAL A 183 -11.23 7.15 -9.64
N LEU A 184 -10.44 6.19 -10.09
CA LEU A 184 -9.02 6.35 -10.41
C LEU A 184 -8.80 6.06 -11.89
N SER A 185 -8.23 6.98 -12.65
CA SER A 185 -7.98 6.81 -14.09
C SER A 185 -6.49 6.75 -14.40
N VAL A 186 -6.09 5.66 -15.04
CA VAL A 186 -4.70 5.27 -15.23
C VAL A 186 -4.34 5.38 -16.72
N PRO A 187 -3.15 5.87 -17.09
CA PRO A 187 -2.72 5.91 -18.48
C PRO A 187 -2.72 4.53 -19.14
N LYS A 188 -3.13 4.43 -20.41
CA LYS A 188 -3.20 3.16 -21.18
C LYS A 188 -1.90 2.34 -21.22
N ASN A 189 -0.74 3.00 -21.09
CA ASN A 189 0.57 2.34 -21.06
C ASN A 189 0.99 1.85 -19.66
N MET A 190 0.14 2.03 -18.65
CA MET A 190 0.37 1.59 -17.28
C MET A 190 -0.82 0.76 -16.81
N LYS A 191 -0.58 -0.11 -15.83
CA LYS A 191 -1.64 -0.84 -15.13
C LYS A 191 -1.61 -0.45 -13.66
N LEU A 192 -2.77 -0.26 -13.05
CA LEU A 192 -2.86 -0.10 -11.61
C LEU A 192 -3.14 -1.47 -11.00
N LEU A 193 -2.29 -1.88 -10.06
CA LEU A 193 -2.37 -3.16 -9.37
C LEU A 193 -2.53 -2.92 -7.88
N ALA A 194 -3.32 -3.77 -7.23
CA ALA A 194 -3.35 -3.88 -5.78
C ALA A 194 -2.34 -4.97 -5.38
N VAL A 195 -1.21 -4.58 -4.80
CA VAL A 195 -0.14 -5.50 -4.40
C VAL A 195 -0.23 -5.79 -2.90
N PRO A 196 -0.41 -7.05 -2.47
CA PRO A 196 -0.49 -7.38 -1.04
C PRO A 196 0.83 -7.13 -0.32
N LEU A 197 0.77 -6.79 0.97
CA LEU A 197 1.98 -6.52 1.76
C LEU A 197 2.96 -7.70 1.81
N PHE A 198 2.48 -8.94 1.80
CA PHE A 198 3.36 -10.12 1.82
C PHE A 198 4.18 -10.28 0.52
N GLU A 199 3.70 -9.76 -0.62
CA GLU A 199 4.43 -9.81 -1.89
C GLU A 199 5.55 -8.75 -1.93
N LEU A 200 5.33 -7.62 -1.26
CA LEU A 200 6.31 -6.54 -1.12
C LEU A 200 7.38 -6.87 -0.07
N TYR A 201 7.01 -7.55 1.02
CA TYR A 201 7.89 -7.81 2.15
C TYR A 201 9.13 -8.60 1.73
N ASP A 202 10.31 -8.04 2.04
CA ASP A 202 11.62 -8.61 1.72
C ASP A 202 11.88 -8.88 0.23
N ASN A 203 11.08 -8.31 -0.68
CA ASN A 203 11.18 -8.54 -2.12
C ASN A 203 11.90 -7.38 -2.84
N THR A 204 13.10 -7.06 -2.38
CA THR A 204 13.92 -5.97 -2.91
C THR A 204 14.34 -6.19 -4.37
N ALA A 205 14.53 -7.45 -4.79
CA ALA A 205 14.94 -7.80 -6.14
C ALA A 205 13.89 -7.40 -7.20
N ARG A 206 12.60 -7.52 -6.86
CA ARG A 206 11.49 -7.19 -7.78
C ARG A 206 11.00 -5.75 -7.64
N TYR A 207 10.87 -5.26 -6.41
CA TYR A 207 10.23 -3.97 -6.12
C TYR A 207 11.21 -2.86 -5.74
N GLY A 208 12.49 -3.18 -5.56
CA GLY A 208 13.49 -2.25 -5.05
C GLY A 208 13.35 -1.98 -3.55
N PRO A 209 14.35 -1.30 -2.95
CA PRO A 209 14.43 -1.10 -1.50
C PRO A 209 13.34 -0.18 -0.93
N GLN A 210 12.84 0.78 -1.73
CA GLN A 210 11.84 1.75 -1.25
C GLN A 210 10.46 1.10 -1.07
N LEU A 211 10.04 0.29 -2.05
CA LEU A 211 8.71 -0.31 -2.08
C LEU A 211 8.64 -1.55 -1.18
N SER A 212 9.70 -2.36 -1.14
CA SER A 212 9.80 -3.50 -0.21
C SER A 212 9.86 -3.11 1.27
N ALA A 213 10.18 -1.83 1.57
CA ALA A 213 10.13 -1.30 2.93
C ALA A 213 8.71 -0.91 3.38
N ILE A 214 7.73 -0.74 2.47
CA ILE A 214 6.37 -0.29 2.79
C ILE A 214 5.70 -1.14 3.88
N PRO A 215 5.79 -2.48 3.89
CA PRO A 215 5.21 -3.28 4.98
C PRO A 215 5.74 -2.89 6.37
N HIS A 216 7.03 -2.56 6.50
CA HIS A 216 7.60 -2.07 7.75
C HIS A 216 7.02 -0.71 8.14
N LEU A 217 6.87 0.20 7.17
CA LEU A 217 6.32 1.54 7.39
C LEU A 217 4.85 1.52 7.79
N LEU A 218 4.07 0.60 7.24
CA LEU A 218 2.64 0.45 7.53
C LEU A 218 2.37 -0.33 8.81
N SER A 219 3.35 -1.09 9.33
CA SER A 219 3.20 -1.89 10.56
C SER A 219 2.83 -1.09 11.81
N ARG A 220 3.09 0.23 11.79
CA ARG A 220 2.72 1.15 12.86
C ARG A 220 1.24 1.51 12.88
N TYR A 221 0.46 1.16 11.87
CA TYR A 221 -0.97 1.46 11.81
C TYR A 221 -1.78 0.28 12.28
N ASN A 222 -2.91 0.60 12.90
CA ASN A 222 -3.91 -0.38 13.22
C ASN A 222 -4.99 -0.33 12.12
N PHE A 223 -5.17 -1.41 11.36
CA PHE A 223 -6.18 -1.44 10.31
C PHE A 223 -7.52 -2.00 10.79
N GLU A 224 -8.59 -1.30 10.43
CA GLU A 224 -9.98 -1.75 10.50
C GLU A 224 -10.48 -2.02 9.08
N PHE A 225 -10.88 -3.25 8.80
CA PHE A 225 -11.35 -3.68 7.49
C PHE A 225 -12.88 -3.64 7.47
N VAL A 226 -13.45 -2.92 6.52
CA VAL A 226 -14.91 -2.84 6.33
C VAL A 226 -15.36 -3.51 5.03
N ASP A 227 -16.61 -3.96 4.98
CA ASP A 227 -17.27 -4.39 3.74
C ASP A 227 -17.78 -3.18 2.91
N GLU A 228 -18.45 -3.48 1.79
CA GLU A 228 -19.04 -2.47 0.89
C GLU A 228 -20.12 -1.59 1.58
N ASN A 229 -20.68 -2.08 2.70
CA ASN A 229 -21.74 -1.46 3.48
C ASN A 229 -21.23 -0.78 4.76
N ASP A 230 -19.92 -0.57 4.90
CA ASP A 230 -19.24 -0.02 6.08
C ASP A 230 -19.34 -0.87 7.37
N ASN A 231 -19.66 -2.16 7.26
CA ASN A 231 -19.62 -3.05 8.41
C ASN A 231 -18.20 -3.54 8.65
N VAL A 232 -17.74 -3.49 9.90
CA VAL A 232 -16.42 -4.03 10.28
C VAL A 232 -16.42 -5.55 10.14
N VAL A 233 -15.57 -6.06 9.24
CA VAL A 233 -15.42 -7.49 8.97
C VAL A 233 -14.19 -8.09 9.65
N ALA A 234 -13.15 -7.28 9.83
CA ALA A 234 -11.94 -7.67 10.55
C ALA A 234 -11.26 -6.42 11.11
N ALA A 235 -10.41 -6.61 12.11
CA ALA A 235 -9.55 -5.55 12.63
C ALA A 235 -8.23 -6.16 13.10
N THR A 236 -7.19 -5.36 13.13
CA THR A 236 -5.89 -5.81 13.67
C THR A 236 -6.05 -6.17 15.16
N PRO A 237 -5.49 -7.30 15.62
CA PRO A 237 -5.57 -7.67 17.04
C PRO A 237 -5.03 -6.56 17.94
N GLY A 238 -5.70 -6.34 19.08
CA GLY A 238 -5.34 -5.25 20.01
C GLY A 238 -6.09 -3.94 19.77
N THR A 239 -6.93 -3.85 18.73
CA THR A 239 -7.89 -2.74 18.58
C THR A 239 -8.91 -2.78 19.71
N PRO A 240 -9.05 -1.72 20.53
CA PRO A 240 -10.12 -1.64 21.52
C PRO A 240 -11.46 -1.39 20.81
N LEU A 241 -12.07 -2.47 20.31
CA LEU A 241 -13.42 -2.42 19.75
C LEU A 241 -14.47 -2.57 20.87
N PRO A 242 -15.58 -1.83 20.84
CA PRO A 242 -16.74 -2.09 21.69
C PRO A 242 -17.15 -3.57 21.56
N GLY A 243 -17.59 -4.20 22.65
CA GLY A 243 -17.89 -5.65 22.67
C GLY A 243 -18.86 -6.16 21.59
N HIS A 244 -19.67 -5.27 21.01
CA HIS A 244 -20.61 -5.57 19.92
C HIS A 244 -19.95 -5.59 18.52
N GLN A 245 -18.72 -5.06 18.39
CA GLN A 245 -17.98 -4.92 17.14
C GLN A 245 -16.75 -5.83 17.07
N ILE A 246 -16.43 -6.58 18.14
CA ILE A 246 -15.32 -7.54 18.14
C ILE A 246 -15.63 -8.64 17.11
N PRO A 247 -14.83 -8.76 16.02
CA PRO A 247 -15.02 -9.82 15.04
C PRO A 247 -14.89 -11.19 15.70
N ARG A 248 -15.88 -12.06 15.53
CA ARG A 248 -15.86 -13.41 16.09
C ARG A 248 -15.32 -14.38 15.06
N THR A 249 -14.41 -15.26 15.48
CA THR A 249 -13.94 -16.37 14.65
C THR A 249 -15.13 -17.25 14.28
N LYS A 250 -15.41 -17.37 12.98
CA LYS A 250 -16.36 -18.37 12.47
C LYS A 250 -15.65 -19.72 12.50
N VAL A 251 -15.96 -20.54 13.51
CA VAL A 251 -15.41 -21.89 13.62
C VAL A 251 -16.01 -22.74 12.49
N LEU A 252 -15.22 -23.09 11.48
CA LEU A 252 -15.59 -24.00 10.38
C LEU A 252 -15.56 -25.46 10.84
N ALA A 253 -16.19 -25.78 11.97
CA ALA A 253 -16.40 -27.16 12.39
C ALA A 253 -17.81 -27.58 11.99
N GLY A 254 -17.94 -28.20 10.81
CA GLY A 254 -19.18 -28.78 10.32
C GLY A 254 -19.04 -29.40 8.92
N ASP A 255 -18.67 -30.68 8.88
CA ASP A 255 -18.89 -31.66 7.80
C ASP A 255 -18.51 -31.27 6.35
N GLY A 256 -17.32 -30.70 6.14
CA GLY A 256 -16.69 -30.62 4.81
C GLY A 256 -15.33 -31.31 4.86
N GLN A 257 -15.07 -32.24 3.93
CA GLN A 257 -13.77 -32.88 3.77
C GLN A 257 -12.67 -31.81 3.69
N ASP A 258 -11.64 -32.00 4.51
CA ASP A 258 -10.40 -31.24 4.51
C ASP A 258 -9.63 -31.55 3.23
N GLU A 259 -9.94 -30.85 2.14
CA GLU A 259 -9.11 -30.81 0.92
C GLU A 259 -8.12 -29.63 0.96
N GLY A 260 -7.66 -29.27 2.16
CA GLY A 260 -6.75 -28.15 2.40
C GLY A 260 -5.27 -28.49 2.27
N MET A 261 -4.87 -29.48 1.47
CA MET A 261 -3.47 -29.73 1.08
C MET A 261 -3.36 -30.86 0.02
N ALA A 262 -3.98 -30.69 -1.14
CA ALA A 262 -3.84 -31.63 -2.25
C ALA A 262 -3.75 -30.91 -3.60
N ASP A 263 -2.76 -30.03 -3.75
CA ASP A 263 -2.15 -29.75 -5.05
C ASP A 263 -0.85 -28.97 -4.86
N TYR A 264 0.21 -29.72 -4.51
CA TYR A 264 1.59 -29.31 -4.75
C TYR A 264 2.39 -30.58 -5.06
N SER A 265 2.12 -31.17 -6.22
CA SER A 265 2.98 -32.20 -6.81
C SER A 265 4.28 -31.54 -7.27
N ALA A 266 5.30 -31.61 -6.42
CA ALA A 266 6.67 -31.34 -6.80
C ALA A 266 7.19 -32.52 -7.65
N GLU A 267 6.91 -32.50 -8.96
CA GLU A 267 7.66 -33.32 -9.91
C GLU A 267 8.90 -32.55 -10.37
N GLY A 268 9.96 -32.65 -9.56
CA GLY A 268 11.33 -32.39 -10.00
C GLY A 268 12.00 -33.72 -10.30
N GLU A 269 12.02 -34.10 -11.58
CA GLU A 269 12.76 -35.27 -12.07
C GLU A 269 14.26 -35.14 -11.73
N ASN A 270 14.73 -35.98 -10.81
CA ASN A 270 16.15 -36.33 -10.71
C ASN A 270 16.44 -37.52 -11.63
N GLY A 271 16.76 -37.21 -12.88
CA GLY A 271 17.34 -38.16 -13.83
C GLY A 271 18.86 -38.25 -13.65
N ALA A 272 19.30 -39.28 -12.94
CA ALA A 272 20.69 -39.72 -12.91
C ALA A 272 21.15 -40.11 -14.33
N ILE A 273 22.36 -39.69 -14.71
CA ILE A 273 23.07 -40.23 -15.88
C ILE A 273 24.35 -40.87 -15.35
N ALA A 274 24.47 -42.16 -15.64
CA ALA A 274 25.70 -42.95 -15.56
C ALA A 274 26.66 -42.59 -16.70
#